data_AF-D8RPY7-F1
#
_entry.id   AF-D8RPY7-F1
#
_cell.length_a   1.000
_cell.length_b   1.000
_cell.length_c   1.000
_cell.angle_alpha   90.00
_cell.angle_beta   90.00
_cell.angle_gamma   90.00
#
_symmetry.space_group_name_H-M   'P 1'
#
loop_
_entity.id
_entity.type
_entity.pdbx_description
1 polymer ?
#
loop_
_entity_poly.entity_id
_entity_poly.type
_entity_poly.pdbx_seq_one_letter_code
_entity_poly.pdbx_strand_id
1 'polypeptide(L)'
;RKEKLGERITALQQLVAPFGKTDTASVLLEAIGYIKFLHDQVQVMSQITLNTSPNNDEPRQDLRSRGLCLVPISCTLQVANDNGADFWTP
;
A
#
# COMPACT_ATOMS: atom_id res chain seq x y z
N ARG A 1 -23.24 14.88 25.27
CA ARG A 1 -23.52 14.09 24.03
C ARG A 1 -23.18 14.86 22.73
N LYS A 2 -23.25 16.19 22.69
CA LYS A 2 -22.95 17.03 21.50
C LYS A 2 -21.45 17.37 21.34
N GLU A 3 -20.66 17.36 22.41
CA GLU A 3 -19.21 17.66 22.41
C GLU A 3 -18.39 16.73 21.49
N LYS A 4 -18.72 15.44 21.44
CA LYS A 4 -17.92 14.44 20.71
C LYS A 4 -17.95 14.61 19.19
N LEU A 5 -18.91 15.35 18.63
CA LEU A 5 -19.00 15.56 17.19
C LEU A 5 -18.03 16.65 16.73
N GLY A 6 -17.85 17.71 17.53
CA GLY A 6 -16.93 18.81 17.22
C GLY A 6 -15.49 18.33 17.12
N GLU A 7 -15.04 17.54 18.10
CA GLU A 7 -13.71 16.93 18.09
C GLU A 7 -13.48 16.01 16.88
N ARG A 8 -14.50 15.24 16.49
CA ARG A 8 -14.43 14.36 15.31
C ARG A 8 -14.33 15.17 14.01
N ILE A 9 -15.01 16.32 13.93
CA ILE A 9 -14.92 17.23 12.78
C ILE A 9 -13.52 17.86 12.73
N THR A 10 -12.98 18.33 13.87
CA THR A 10 -11.63 18.90 13.92
C THR A 10 -10.55 17.88 13.60
N ALA A 11 -10.67 16.64 14.09
CA ALA A 11 -9.75 15.56 13.74
C ALA A 11 -9.82 15.23 12.24
N LEU A 12 -11.01 15.20 11.65
CA LEU A 12 -11.19 15.00 10.21
C LEU A 12 -10.59 16.14 9.40
N GLN A 13 -10.77 17.39 9.85
CA GLN A 13 -10.12 18.56 9.25
C GLN A 13 -8.60 18.40 9.26
N GLN A 14 -7.97 17.97 10.36
CA GLN A 14 -6.51 17.78 10.38
C GLN A 14 -6.01 16.71 9.40
N LEU A 15 -6.81 15.69 9.13
CA LEU A 15 -6.44 14.59 8.23
C LEU A 15 -6.65 14.93 6.75
N VAL A 16 -7.66 15.74 6.44
CA VAL A 16 -8.12 15.98 5.06
C VAL A 16 -7.87 17.42 4.61
N ALA A 17 -7.89 18.40 5.54
CA ALA A 17 -7.72 19.82 5.29
C ALA A 17 -6.99 20.54 6.46
N PRO A 18 -5.65 20.37 6.59
CA PRO A 18 -4.87 20.79 7.77
C PRO A 18 -4.87 22.30 8.05
N PHE A 19 -5.36 23.13 7.12
CA PHE A 19 -5.47 24.59 7.27
C PHE A 19 -6.94 24.99 7.28
N GLY A 20 -7.44 25.42 8.44
CA GLY A 20 -8.86 25.57 8.79
C GLY A 20 -9.68 26.67 8.08
N LYS A 21 -9.54 26.82 6.75
CA LYS A 21 -10.40 27.69 5.92
C LYS A 21 -11.34 26.90 5.00
N THR A 22 -11.33 25.59 5.08
CA THR A 22 -12.16 24.72 4.24
C THR A 22 -13.51 24.50 4.93
N ASP A 23 -14.60 24.67 4.19
CA ASP A 23 -15.94 24.48 4.72
C ASP A 23 -16.17 23.01 5.13
N THR A 24 -17.00 22.78 6.15
CA THR A 24 -17.26 21.43 6.68
C THR A 24 -17.82 20.48 5.61
N ALA A 25 -18.55 20.98 4.62
CA ALA A 25 -19.12 20.14 3.57
C ALA A 25 -18.02 19.63 2.60
N SER A 26 -17.08 20.49 2.22
CA SER A 26 -15.92 20.13 1.39
C SER A 26 -15.02 19.12 2.10
N VAL A 27 -14.74 19.31 3.40
CA VAL A 27 -13.95 18.34 4.18
C VAL A 27 -14.61 16.96 4.21
N LEU A 28 -15.94 16.92 4.39
CA LEU A 28 -16.68 15.66 4.38
C LEU A 28 -16.70 15.00 2.99
N LEU A 29 -16.83 15.80 1.93
CA LEU A 29 -16.81 15.30 0.55
C LEU A 29 -15.44 14.70 0.19
N GLU A 30 -14.37 15.41 0.52
CA GLU A 30 -13.00 14.94 0.33
C GLU A 30 -12.72 13.68 1.13
N ALA A 31 -13.18 13.61 2.39
CA ALA A 31 -13.05 12.40 3.21
C ALA A 31 -13.75 11.19 2.57
N ILE A 32 -14.97 11.37 2.04
CA ILE A 32 -15.70 10.31 1.34
C ILE A 32 -14.93 9.87 0.09
N GLY A 33 -14.38 10.82 -0.68
CA GLY A 33 -13.54 10.52 -1.83
C GLY A 33 -12.30 9.71 -1.47
N TYR A 34 -11.62 10.09 -0.39
CA TYR A 34 -10.41 9.41 0.07
C TYR A 34 -10.67 7.98 0.53
N ILE A 35 -11.77 7.75 1.26
CA ILE A 35 -12.18 6.39 1.68
C ILE A 35 -12.42 5.49 0.45
N LYS A 36 -13.09 5.99 -0.59
CA LYS A 36 -13.33 5.23 -1.83
C LYS A 36 -12.02 4.89 -2.53
N PHE A 37 -11.12 5.87 -2.66
CA PHE A 37 -9.81 5.67 -3.26
C PHE A 37 -8.97 4.60 -2.54
N LEU A 38 -8.95 4.61 -1.20
CA LEU A 38 -8.27 3.58 -0.41
C LEU A 38 -8.91 2.21 -0.60
N HIS A 39 -10.24 2.15 -0.67
CA HIS A 39 -10.94 0.90 -0.92
C HIS A 39 -10.60 0.29 -2.29
N ASP A 40 -10.54 1.13 -3.33
CA ASP A 40 -10.16 0.69 -4.68
C ASP A 40 -8.72 0.16 -4.73
N GLN A 41 -7.77 0.83 -4.06
CA GLN A 41 -6.39 0.35 -3.95
C GLN A 41 -6.30 -1.01 -3.25
N VAL A 42 -7.00 -1.18 -2.12
CA VAL A 42 -7.05 -2.44 -1.39
C VAL A 42 -7.67 -3.55 -2.23
N GLN A 43 -8.71 -3.24 -3.01
CA GLN A 43 -9.35 -4.19 -3.92
C GLN A 43 -8.39 -4.68 -5.01
N VAL A 44 -7.60 -3.79 -5.61
CA VAL A 44 -6.57 -4.15 -6.60
C VAL A 44 -5.49 -5.06 -5.97
N MET A 45 -4.98 -4.69 -4.79
CA MET A 45 -3.99 -5.50 -4.08
C MET A 45 -4.54 -6.86 -3.64
N SER A 46 -5.82 -6.91 -3.26
CA SER A 46 -6.51 -8.15 -2.88
C SER A 46 -6.66 -9.10 -4.07
N GLN A 47 -6.99 -8.59 -5.26
CA GLN A 47 -7.03 -9.42 -6.47
C GLN A 47 -5.67 -10.03 -6.81
N ILE A 48 -4.58 -9.24 -6.69
CA ILE A 48 -3.21 -9.74 -6.90
C ILE A 48 -2.87 -10.83 -5.87
N THR A 49 -3.26 -10.63 -4.62
CA THR A 49 -2.95 -11.57 -3.52
C THR A 49 -3.79 -12.85 -3.60
N LEU A 50 -5.07 -12.75 -3.96
CA LEU A 50 -5.97 -13.90 -4.17
C LEU A 50 -5.54 -14.73 -5.39
N ASN A 51 -5.05 -14.08 -6.45
CA ASN A 51 -4.43 -14.77 -7.58
C ASN A 51 -3.09 -15.43 -7.21
N THR A 52 -2.51 -15.07 -6.06
CA THR A 52 -1.31 -15.69 -5.48
C THR A 52 -1.68 -16.74 -4.41
N SER A 53 -2.98 -16.98 -4.15
CA SER A 53 -3.44 -17.98 -3.20
C SER A 53 -3.22 -19.40 -3.77
N PRO A 54 -2.61 -20.32 -3.01
CA PRO A 54 -2.08 -21.59 -3.51
C PRO A 54 -3.14 -22.70 -3.64
N ASN A 55 -4.37 -22.37 -4.02
CA ASN A 55 -5.51 -23.30 -4.05
C ASN A 55 -6.05 -23.50 -5.47
N ASN A 56 -5.19 -23.85 -6.42
CA ASN A 56 -5.62 -24.53 -7.65
C ASN A 56 -4.43 -25.34 -8.21
N ASP A 57 -4.73 -26.55 -8.66
CA ASP A 57 -3.84 -27.53 -9.29
C ASP A 57 -3.31 -27.08 -10.67
N GLU A 58 -2.83 -25.85 -10.79
CA GLU A 58 -2.03 -25.41 -11.94
C GLU A 58 -0.55 -25.75 -11.64
N PRO A 59 0.26 -26.22 -12.62
CA PRO A 59 1.70 -26.34 -12.43
C PRO A 59 2.25 -24.94 -12.12
N ARG A 60 2.38 -24.66 -10.82
CA ARG A 60 2.91 -23.43 -10.25
C ARG A 60 4.17 -23.09 -11.03
N GLN A 61 4.19 -21.97 -11.72
CA GLN A 61 5.39 -21.43 -12.32
C GLN A 61 6.40 -21.24 -11.18
N ASP A 62 7.32 -22.19 -11.06
CA ASP A 62 8.32 -22.19 -10.02
C ASP A 62 9.26 -21.00 -10.25
N LEU A 63 9.93 -20.54 -9.18
CA LEU A 63 10.88 -19.43 -9.31
C LEU A 63 11.88 -19.70 -10.44
N ARG A 64 12.24 -20.97 -10.64
CA ARG A 64 13.13 -21.43 -11.71
C ARG A 64 12.55 -21.23 -13.11
N SER A 65 11.27 -21.50 -13.36
CA SER A 65 10.65 -21.20 -14.67
C SER A 65 10.63 -19.70 -14.97
N ARG A 66 10.76 -18.86 -13.94
CA ARG A 66 10.85 -17.40 -14.05
C ARG A 66 12.29 -16.88 -14.07
N GLY A 67 13.30 -17.74 -14.13
CA GLY A 67 14.71 -17.36 -14.15
C GLY A 67 15.27 -16.95 -12.78
N LEU A 68 14.59 -17.30 -11.69
CA LEU A 68 14.98 -16.98 -10.30
C LEU A 68 15.37 -18.25 -9.55
N CYS A 69 16.31 -18.14 -8.60
CA CYS A 69 16.70 -19.25 -7.72
C CYS A 69 16.83 -18.79 -6.27
N LEU A 70 16.61 -19.70 -5.32
CA LEU A 70 16.86 -19.42 -3.91
C LEU A 70 18.36 -19.50 -3.66
N VAL A 71 18.91 -18.46 -3.03
CA VAL A 71 20.31 -18.40 -2.64
C VAL A 71 20.37 -18.18 -1.12
N PRO A 72 21.26 -18.88 -0.39
CA PRO A 72 21.47 -18.62 1.03
C PRO A 72 21.74 -17.14 1.32
N ILE A 73 21.21 -16.63 2.43
CA ILE A 73 21.36 -15.23 2.86
C ILE A 73 22.84 -14.85 3.04
N SER A 74 23.69 -15.83 3.38
CA SER A 74 25.14 -15.64 3.45
C SER A 74 25.76 -15.15 2.13
N CYS A 75 25.16 -15.48 0.98
CA CYS A 75 25.63 -15.04 -0.33
C CYS A 75 25.10 -13.65 -0.72
N THR A 76 24.03 -13.17 -0.10
CA THR A 76 23.45 -11.83 -0.37
C THR A 76 23.92 -10.77 0.63
N LEU A 77 24.67 -11.16 1.67
CA LEU A 77 25.13 -10.26 2.73
C LEU A 77 25.99 -9.11 2.20
N GLN A 78 26.82 -9.36 1.17
CA GLN A 78 27.63 -8.31 0.54
C GLN A 78 26.80 -7.40 -0.38
N VAL A 79 25.73 -7.91 -0.99
CA VAL A 79 24.85 -7.14 -1.90
C VAL A 79 23.92 -6.21 -1.13
N ALA A 80 23.53 -6.55 0.11
CA ALA A 80 22.69 -5.69 0.94
C ALA A 80 23.45 -4.53 1.62
N ASN A 81 24.78 -4.60 1.65
CA ASN A 81 25.63 -3.55 2.23
C ASN A 81 25.94 -2.42 1.23
N ASP A 82 25.86 -2.70 -0.07
CA ASP A 82 25.87 -1.69 -1.11
C ASP A 82 24.44 -1.40 -1.56
N ASN A 83 24.19 -0.15 -1.90
CA ASN A 83 22.89 0.43 -2.28
C ASN A 83 22.26 -0.13 -3.56
N GLY A 84 22.75 -1.26 -4.09
CA GLY A 84 22.17 -2.04 -5.20
C GLY A 84 22.06 -1.31 -6.55
N ALA A 85 22.24 0.01 -6.56
CA ALA A 85 22.16 0.88 -7.72
C ALA A 85 23.41 0.74 -8.61
N ASP A 86 24.56 0.49 -7.99
CA ASP A 86 25.87 0.40 -8.65
C ASP A 86 26.00 -0.87 -9.52
N PHE A 87 25.12 -1.86 -9.31
CA PHE A 87 25.08 -3.11 -10.09
C PHE A 87 24.34 -2.95 -11.43
N TRP A 88 23.55 -1.88 -11.58
CA TRP A 88 22.74 -1.62 -12.79
C TRP A 88 23.31 -0.51 -13.68
N THR A 89 24.46 0.06 -13.33
CA THR A 89 25.22 0.97 -14.20
C THR A 89 26.10 0.17 -15.18
N PRO A 90 25.96 0.38 -16.51
CA PRO A 90 26.80 -0.28 -17.52
C PRO A 90 28.27 0.13 -17.46
#